data_AF-A0A0C3QXN7-F1
#
_entry.id   AF-A0A0C3QXN7-F1
#
_cell.length_a   1.000
_cell.length_b   1.000
_cell.length_c   1.000
_cell.angle_alpha   90.00
_cell.angle_beta   90.00
_cell.angle_gamma   90.00
#
_symmetry.space_group_name_H-M   'P 1'
#
loop_
_entity.id
_entity.type
_entity.pdbx_description
1 polymer ?
#
loop_
_entity_poly.entity_id
_entity_poly.type
_entity_poly.pdbx_seq_one_letter_code
_entity_poly.pdbx_strand_id
1 'polypeptide(L)'
;MFIILIMANFNLHAAVYKCTIDGVETYSQDPCAEDAQEITVTPPVKMNSSVNDLSVDQLVEQCITTLTLIGGFKDPESIKVLGHHFDWLQDDTGARRVLQLRINAKNSYGGYSGAEFYPCFLNHSGTQLSEYQYEIRN
;
A
#
# COMPACT_ATOMS: atom_id res chain seq x y z
N MET A 1 -30.76 -10.85 -43.54
CA MET A 1 -29.29 -10.96 -43.44
C MET A 1 -28.90 -10.54 -42.03
N PHE A 2 -28.58 -11.50 -41.17
CA PHE A 2 -28.30 -11.27 -39.74
C PHE A 2 -26.78 -11.09 -39.59
N ILE A 3 -26.32 -9.91 -39.19
CA ILE A 3 -24.89 -9.63 -38.95
C ILE A 3 -24.56 -10.10 -37.54
N ILE A 4 -23.81 -11.19 -37.43
CA ILE A 4 -23.27 -11.69 -36.16
C ILE A 4 -21.98 -10.91 -35.87
N LEU A 5 -22.02 -10.03 -34.87
CA LEU A 5 -20.88 -9.28 -34.35
C LEU A 5 -20.09 -10.21 -33.41
N ILE A 6 -18.95 -10.73 -33.88
CA ILE A 6 -18.05 -11.56 -33.06
C ILE A 6 -17.25 -10.62 -32.16
N MET A 7 -17.58 -10.56 -30.87
CA MET A 7 -16.75 -9.89 -29.85
C MET A 7 -15.51 -10.75 -29.59
N ALA A 8 -14.38 -10.37 -30.18
CA ALA A 8 -13.09 -10.94 -29.85
C ALA A 8 -12.64 -10.42 -28.47
N ASN A 9 -12.66 -11.30 -27.46
CA ASN A 9 -12.06 -11.04 -26.16
C ASN A 9 -10.54 -11.14 -26.31
N PHE A 10 -9.85 -10.01 -26.45
CA PHE A 10 -8.40 -9.96 -26.31
C PHE A 10 -8.07 -10.09 -24.82
N ASN A 11 -7.62 -11.28 -24.43
CA ASN A 11 -6.94 -11.46 -23.15
C ASN A 11 -5.57 -10.75 -23.27
N LEU A 12 -5.51 -9.48 -22.86
CA LEU A 12 -4.26 -8.75 -22.69
C LEU A 12 -3.49 -9.38 -21.52
N HIS A 13 -2.64 -10.36 -21.84
CA HIS A 13 -1.54 -10.71 -20.96
C HIS A 13 -0.58 -9.51 -21.00
N ALA A 14 -0.38 -8.83 -19.88
CA ALA A 14 0.47 -7.65 -19.81
C ALA A 14 1.95 -8.07 -20.01
N ALA A 15 2.38 -8.14 -21.26
CA ALA A 15 3.77 -8.25 -21.63
C ALA A 15 4.47 -6.93 -21.27
N VAL A 16 5.66 -7.01 -20.67
CA VAL A 16 6.51 -5.84 -20.45
C VAL A 16 7.71 -5.99 -21.36
N TYR A 17 7.99 -4.98 -22.17
CA TYR A 17 9.12 -4.94 -23.07
C TYR A 17 10.23 -4.08 -22.46
N LYS A 18 11.47 -4.57 -22.53
CA LYS A 18 12.69 -3.82 -22.22
C LYS A 18 13.37 -3.42 -23.53
N CYS A 19 13.72 -2.14 -23.67
CA CYS A 19 14.47 -1.61 -24.82
C CYS A 19 15.52 -0.60 -24.36
N THR A 20 16.43 -0.24 -25.27
CA THR A 20 17.44 0.80 -25.05
C THR A 20 17.14 2.01 -25.92
N ILE A 21 16.70 3.11 -25.31
CA ILE A 21 16.46 4.38 -26.02
C ILE A 21 17.55 5.36 -25.61
N ASP A 22 18.36 5.84 -26.56
CA ASP A 22 19.47 6.78 -26.31
C ASP A 22 20.44 6.33 -25.20
N GLY A 23 20.67 5.01 -25.08
CA GLY A 23 21.53 4.42 -24.05
C GLY A 23 20.88 4.27 -22.68
N VAL A 24 19.58 4.55 -22.55
CA VAL A 24 18.80 4.40 -21.31
C VAL A 24 17.88 3.19 -21.40
N GLU A 25 17.96 2.31 -20.39
CA GLU A 25 17.04 1.18 -20.27
C GLU A 25 15.62 1.69 -19.99
N THR A 26 14.68 1.32 -20.85
CA THR A 26 13.27 1.74 -20.78
C THR A 26 12.36 0.52 -20.76
N TYR A 27 11.26 0.61 -20.01
CA TYR A 27 10.26 -0.45 -19.87
C TYR A 27 8.90 0.05 -20.36
N SER A 28 8.19 -0.77 -21.13
CA SER A 28 6.92 -0.39 -21.75
C SER A 28 5.97 -1.59 -21.84
N GLN A 29 4.66 -1.35 -21.85
CA GLN A 29 3.65 -2.40 -22.08
C GLN A 29 3.49 -2.74 -23.57
N ASP A 30 3.98 -1.86 -24.45
CA ASP A 30 4.07 -2.06 -25.89
C ASP A 30 5.54 -2.11 -26.34
N PRO A 31 5.89 -2.77 -27.46
CA PRO A 31 7.24 -2.75 -28.02
C PRO A 31 7.75 -1.32 -28.21
N CYS A 32 8.81 -0.96 -27.49
CA CYS A 32 9.27 0.43 -27.40
C CYS A 32 10.36 0.83 -28.39
N ALA A 33 11.04 -0.14 -29.02
CA ALA A 33 12.00 0.07 -30.10
C ALA A 33 12.25 -1.25 -30.86
N GLU A 34 13.07 -1.23 -31.91
CA GLU A 34 13.40 -2.43 -32.70
C GLU A 34 14.15 -3.50 -31.88
N ASP A 35 14.84 -3.10 -30.81
CA ASP A 35 15.52 -3.99 -29.88
C ASP A 35 14.62 -4.45 -28.72
N ALA A 36 13.31 -4.19 -28.77
CA ALA A 36 12.37 -4.54 -27.71
C ALA A 36 12.39 -6.05 -27.43
N GLN A 37 12.79 -6.39 -26.21
CA GLN A 37 12.75 -7.75 -25.70
C GLN A 37 11.60 -7.88 -24.72
N GLU A 38 10.69 -8.82 -24.98
CA GLU A 38 9.67 -9.18 -24.01
C GLU A 38 10.34 -9.78 -22.77
N ILE A 39 10.06 -9.21 -21.61
CA ILE A 39 10.53 -9.69 -20.33
C ILE A 39 9.35 -10.19 -19.50
N THR A 40 9.53 -11.35 -18.89
CA THR A 40 8.60 -11.84 -17.88
C THR A 40 8.93 -11.17 -16.55
N VAL A 41 8.11 -10.20 -16.14
CA VAL A 41 8.18 -9.68 -14.77
C VAL A 41 7.56 -10.73 -13.86
N THR A 42 8.39 -11.56 -13.26
CA THR A 42 7.93 -12.45 -12.18
C THR A 42 7.79 -11.60 -10.93
N PRO A 43 6.58 -11.46 -10.36
CA PRO A 43 6.42 -10.82 -9.07
C PRO A 43 7.34 -11.54 -8.07
N PRO A 44 8.04 -10.82 -7.17
CA PRO A 44 8.88 -11.48 -6.18
C PRO A 44 8.06 -12.55 -5.46
N VAL A 45 8.61 -13.77 -5.37
CA VAL A 45 7.96 -14.95 -4.79
C VAL A 45 7.80 -14.74 -3.29
N LYS A 46 6.78 -14.00 -2.89
CA LYS A 46 6.68 -13.30 -1.60
C LYS A 46 7.87 -12.35 -1.41
N MET A 47 7.65 -11.16 -0.86
CA MET A 47 8.77 -10.46 -0.23
C MET A 47 9.25 -11.37 0.89
N ASN A 48 10.34 -12.10 0.65
CA ASN A 48 11.05 -12.80 1.69
C ASN A 48 11.40 -11.76 2.73
N SER A 49 11.01 -12.06 3.98
CA SER A 49 11.32 -11.25 5.12
C SER A 49 12.78 -10.84 5.08
N SER A 50 13.00 -9.54 4.89
CA SER A 50 14.34 -8.99 4.90
C SER A 50 14.85 -9.04 6.35
N VAL A 51 16.16 -8.93 6.54
CA VAL A 51 16.83 -8.96 7.85
C VAL A 51 16.30 -7.88 8.84
N ASN A 52 15.45 -6.96 8.38
CA ASN A 52 14.83 -5.87 9.14
C ASN A 52 13.29 -5.93 9.17
N ASP A 53 12.70 -7.09 8.94
CA ASP A 53 11.26 -7.28 9.09
C ASP A 53 10.83 -7.08 10.54
N LEU A 54 9.88 -6.16 10.74
CA LEU A 54 9.32 -5.92 12.05
C LEU A 54 8.26 -6.98 12.35
N SER A 55 8.25 -7.45 13.60
CA SER A 55 7.10 -8.21 14.09
C SER A 55 5.85 -7.34 14.05
N VAL A 56 4.67 -7.97 14.07
CA VAL A 56 3.41 -7.23 14.11
C VAL A 56 3.35 -6.31 15.33
N ASP A 57 3.83 -6.77 16.49
CA ASP A 57 3.87 -5.95 17.70
C ASP A 57 4.77 -4.71 17.52
N GLN A 58 5.93 -4.87 16.89
CA GLN A 58 6.82 -3.74 16.56
C GLN A 58 6.18 -2.76 15.57
N LEU A 59 5.43 -3.26 14.58
CA LEU A 59 4.66 -2.41 13.66
C LEU A 59 3.56 -1.64 14.40
N VAL A 60 2.87 -2.30 15.33
CA VAL A 60 1.84 -1.66 16.17
C VAL A 60 2.46 -0.55 17.02
N GLU A 61 3.59 -0.80 17.69
CA GLU A 61 4.28 0.22 18.51
C GLU A 61 4.74 1.43 17.68
N GLN A 62 5.36 1.20 16.52
CA GLN A 62 5.78 2.28 15.63
C GLN A 62 4.59 3.06 15.08
N CYS A 63 3.49 2.37 14.76
CA CYS A 63 2.27 2.98 14.28
C CYS A 63 1.62 3.85 15.35
N ILE A 64 1.52 3.38 16.60
CA ILE A 64 1.02 4.19 17.73
C ILE A 64 1.90 5.42 17.94
N THR A 65 3.22 5.27 17.88
CA THR A 65 4.17 6.38 18.03
C THR A 65 3.92 7.44 16.95
N THR A 66 3.78 7.00 15.69
CA THR A 66 3.47 7.87 14.56
C THR A 66 2.14 8.59 14.75
N LEU A 67 1.08 7.83 15.05
CA LEU A 67 -0.28 8.35 15.26
C LEU A 67 -0.36 9.28 16.47
N THR A 68 0.45 9.10 17.50
CA THR A 68 0.55 10.04 18.64
C THR A 68 1.11 11.39 18.19
N LEU A 69 2.05 11.39 17.24
CA LEU A 69 2.65 12.62 16.71
C LEU A 69 1.72 13.34 15.71
N ILE A 70 1.00 12.61 14.86
CA ILE A 70 0.26 13.20 13.72
C ILE A 70 -1.27 13.05 13.77
N GLY A 71 -1.79 12.14 14.60
CA GLY A 71 -3.20 11.71 14.61
C GLY A 71 -4.17 12.68 15.28
N GLY A 72 -3.66 13.73 15.94
CA GLY A 72 -4.49 14.78 16.53
C GLY A 72 -5.28 14.36 17.78
N PHE A 73 -4.84 13.30 18.47
CA PHE A 73 -5.43 12.88 19.75
C PHE A 73 -5.36 14.00 20.79
N LYS A 74 -6.46 14.19 21.53
CA LYS A 74 -6.56 15.25 22.55
C LYS A 74 -5.82 14.90 23.84
N ASP A 75 -5.75 13.61 24.16
CA ASP A 75 -5.01 13.07 25.29
C ASP A 75 -4.24 11.82 24.80
N PRO A 76 -2.98 11.98 24.36
CA PRO A 76 -2.18 10.88 23.84
C PRO A 76 -1.90 9.76 24.84
N GLU A 77 -1.81 10.07 26.14
CA GLU A 77 -1.56 9.07 27.18
C GLU A 77 -2.78 8.18 27.43
N SER A 78 -3.97 8.61 26.97
CA SER A 78 -5.21 7.85 27.11
C SER A 78 -5.48 6.80 26.03
N ILE A 79 -4.60 6.71 25.03
CA ILE A 79 -4.73 5.82 23.87
C ILE A 79 -4.84 4.36 24.33
N LYS A 80 -5.89 3.68 23.85
CA LYS A 80 -6.09 2.24 24.02
C LYS A 80 -6.18 1.57 22.66
N VAL A 81 -5.25 0.68 22.36
CA VAL A 81 -5.34 -0.18 21.18
C VAL A 81 -6.19 -1.39 21.53
N LEU A 82 -7.34 -1.51 20.86
CA LEU A 82 -8.32 -2.57 21.08
C LEU A 82 -8.16 -3.74 20.12
N GLY A 83 -7.32 -3.59 19.09
CA GLY A 83 -7.02 -4.63 18.11
C GLY A 83 -6.37 -4.04 16.86
N HIS A 84 -5.92 -4.93 15.97
CA HIS A 84 -5.32 -4.56 14.70
C HIS A 84 -5.65 -5.59 13.62
N HIS A 85 -5.60 -5.17 12.35
CA HIS A 85 -5.62 -6.08 11.20
C HIS A 85 -4.92 -5.43 10.00
N PHE A 86 -4.51 -6.25 9.04
CA PHE A 86 -4.02 -5.74 7.76
C PHE A 86 -5.18 -5.53 6.81
N ASP A 87 -5.10 -4.45 6.02
CA ASP A 87 -6.11 -4.11 5.03
C ASP A 87 -5.47 -3.46 3.79
N TRP A 88 -6.28 -3.24 2.76
CA TRP A 88 -5.91 -2.49 1.56
C TRP A 88 -6.83 -1.29 1.42
N LEU A 89 -6.24 -0.09 1.44
CA LEU A 89 -6.95 1.13 1.09
C LEU A 89 -6.69 1.45 -0.38
N GLN A 90 -7.75 1.80 -1.10
CA GLN A 90 -7.68 2.20 -2.50
C GLN A 90 -8.07 3.67 -2.63
N ASP A 91 -7.20 4.44 -3.28
CA ASP A 91 -7.44 5.83 -3.65
C ASP A 91 -7.06 6.06 -5.13
N ASP A 92 -7.10 7.31 -5.58
CA ASP A 92 -6.78 7.70 -6.97
C ASP A 92 -5.33 7.40 -7.39
N THR A 93 -4.45 7.12 -6.43
CA THR A 93 -3.04 6.74 -6.68
C THR A 93 -2.82 5.23 -6.69
N GLY A 94 -3.83 4.44 -6.33
CA GLY A 94 -3.81 2.99 -6.35
C GLY A 94 -4.09 2.33 -5.00
N ALA A 95 -3.93 1.01 -4.96
CA ALA A 95 -4.12 0.23 -3.75
C ALA A 95 -2.86 0.23 -2.88
N ARG A 96 -3.00 0.56 -1.59
CA ARG A 96 -1.91 0.61 -0.62
C ARG A 96 -2.22 -0.30 0.56
N ARG A 97 -1.22 -1.08 0.97
CA ARG A 97 -1.34 -1.98 2.11
C ARG A 97 -1.18 -1.19 3.40
N VAL A 98 -2.08 -1.42 4.36
CA VAL A 98 -2.10 -0.72 5.64
C VAL A 98 -2.21 -1.69 6.81
N LEU A 99 -1.72 -1.24 7.97
CA LEU A 99 -2.05 -1.80 9.27
C LEU A 99 -3.13 -0.91 9.90
N GLN A 100 -4.34 -1.43 10.04
CA GLN A 100 -5.46 -0.76 10.70
C GLN A 100 -5.38 -1.00 12.20
N LEU A 101 -5.22 0.05 12.99
CA LEU A 101 -5.32 -0.01 14.45
C LEU A 101 -6.69 0.46 14.92
N ARG A 102 -7.37 -0.37 15.71
CA ARG A 102 -8.62 0.02 16.38
C ARG A 102 -8.28 0.74 17.68
N ILE A 103 -8.38 2.07 17.69
CA ILE A 103 -7.94 2.91 18.80
C ILE A 103 -9.14 3.58 19.47
N ASN A 104 -9.16 3.59 20.80
CA ASN A 104 -10.06 4.41 21.61
C ASN A 104 -9.23 5.33 22.51
N ALA A 105 -9.42 6.64 22.38
CA ALA A 105 -8.72 7.66 23.14
C ALA A 105 -9.73 8.64 23.75
N LYS A 106 -9.34 9.37 24.80
CA LYS A 106 -10.20 10.40 25.39
C LYS A 106 -10.30 11.61 24.45
N ASN A 107 -11.50 12.16 24.39
CA ASN A 107 -11.78 13.43 23.71
C ASN A 107 -11.39 14.64 24.60
N SER A 108 -11.63 15.86 24.12
CA SER A 108 -11.33 17.11 24.85
C SER A 108 -12.07 17.28 26.17
N TYR A 109 -13.10 16.48 26.44
CA TYR A 109 -13.86 16.46 27.70
C TYR A 109 -13.36 15.37 28.67
N GLY A 110 -12.29 14.64 28.32
CA GLY A 110 -11.69 13.60 29.16
C GLY A 110 -12.42 12.26 29.15
N GLY A 111 -13.44 12.09 28.31
CA GLY A 111 -14.22 10.85 28.17
C GLY A 111 -13.87 10.05 26.92
N TYR A 112 -14.09 8.73 26.96
CA TYR A 112 -14.01 7.85 25.80
C TYR A 112 -15.35 7.87 25.05
N SER A 113 -15.34 8.12 23.74
CA SER A 113 -16.55 8.20 22.90
C SER A 113 -16.75 7.00 21.97
N GLY A 114 -15.78 6.09 21.90
CA GLY A 114 -15.83 4.95 20.99
C GLY A 114 -14.49 4.74 20.29
N ALA A 115 -14.31 3.54 19.75
CA ALA A 115 -13.09 3.18 19.04
C ALA A 115 -13.25 3.37 17.54
N GLU A 116 -12.22 3.91 16.90
CA GLU A 116 -12.14 4.12 15.45
C GLU A 116 -10.92 3.42 14.87
N PHE A 117 -10.89 3.23 13.55
CA PHE A 117 -9.76 2.65 12.85
C PHE A 117 -8.84 3.74 12.32
N TYR A 118 -7.55 3.61 12.63
CA TYR A 118 -6.50 4.50 12.18
C TYR A 118 -5.52 3.69 11.31
N PRO A 119 -5.36 4.04 10.02
CA PRO A 119 -4.44 3.34 9.14
C PRO A 119 -3.01 3.83 9.36
N CYS A 120 -2.07 2.89 9.41
CA CYS A 120 -0.65 3.15 9.17
C CYS A 120 -0.24 2.49 7.86
N PHE A 121 0.32 3.28 6.95
CA PHE A 121 0.73 2.78 5.63
C PHE A 121 1.97 1.92 5.76
N LEU A 122 2.00 0.81 5.05
CA LEU A 122 3.17 -0.06 5.01
C LEU A 122 3.99 0.25 3.76
N ASN A 123 5.28 -0.06 3.81
CA ASN A 123 6.12 -0.05 2.63
C ASN A 123 5.63 -1.11 1.62
N HIS A 124 6.19 -1.12 0.41
CA HIS A 124 5.78 -2.08 -0.63
C HIS A 124 5.90 -3.54 -0.20
N SER A 125 6.84 -3.87 0.69
CA SER A 125 6.98 -5.22 1.24
C SER A 125 5.95 -5.59 2.29
N GLY A 126 5.31 -4.60 2.91
CA GLY A 126 4.41 -4.82 4.04
C GLY A 126 5.13 -5.24 5.32
N THR A 127 6.45 -5.03 5.40
CA THR A 127 7.29 -5.51 6.51
C THR A 127 7.73 -4.39 7.44
N GLN A 128 7.53 -3.13 7.02
CA GLN A 128 7.83 -1.92 7.79
C GLN A 128 6.75 -0.87 7.51
N LEU A 129 6.71 0.18 8.32
CA LEU A 129 5.93 1.38 7.99
C LEU A 129 6.51 2.06 6.73
N SER A 130 5.63 2.61 5.91
CA SER A 130 6.01 3.51 4.81
C SER A 130 6.71 4.75 5.37
N GLU A 131 7.70 5.27 4.66
CA GLU A 131 8.30 6.60 4.95
C GLU A 131 7.26 7.73 4.78
N TYR A 132 6.23 7.49 3.96
CA TYR A 132 5.16 8.42 3.64
C TYR A 132 3.88 8.01 4.39
N GLN A 133 3.70 8.51 5.61
CA GLN A 133 2.52 8.25 6.45
C GLN A 133 1.38 9.26 6.26
N TYR A 134 1.68 10.45 5.69
CA TYR A 134 0.79 11.61 5.69
C TYR A 134 0.37 12.10 4.29
N GLU A 135 0.86 11.49 3.21
CA GLU A 135 0.57 11.96 1.83
C GLU A 135 -0.80 11.53 1.27
N ILE A 136 -1.74 11.13 2.13
CA ILE A 136 -3.10 10.73 1.71
C ILE A 136 -4.16 11.22 2.71
N ARG A 137 -4.14 12.51 2.97
CA ARG A 137 -5.37 13.23 3.31
C ARG A 137 -5.53 14.33 2.28
N ASN A 138 -6.08 13.98 1.12
CA ASN A 138 -6.81 14.89 0.25
C ASN A 138 -7.90 14.08 -0.44
#